data_AF-A0A656G8L7-F1
#
_entry.id   AF-A0A656G8L7-F1
#
_cell.length_a   1.000
_cell.length_b   1.000
_cell.length_c   1.000
_cell.angle_alpha   90.00
_cell.angle_beta   90.00
_cell.angle_gamma   90.00
#
_symmetry.space_group_name_H-M   'P 1'
#
loop_
_entity.id
_entity.type
_entity.pdbx_description
1 polymer ?
#
loop_
_entity_poly.entity_id
_entity_poly.type
_entity_poly.pdbx_seq_one_letter_code
_entity_poly.pdbx_strand_id
1 'polypeptide(L)'
;MAFFTAASKADFQHQLQAALAQHISEQALPQVALFAEQFFGIISLDELTQRRLSDLAGCTLSAWRLLERFEHAHPQVRVYNPDYERHGWQSTHTAVEVLHHDLPFLVDSVRTELNRRGYSIHTLQTTVLSVRRGAAGELLELLPKGTTGEDVLQESLMYLEIDRCANVSELNVLARELEQVLGEVRAAVEGFGPM
;
A
#
# COMPACT_ATOMS: atom_id res chain seq x y z
N MET A 1 -19.00 -5.79 -14.59
CA MET A 1 -18.78 -4.34 -14.54
C MET A 1 -17.66 -3.97 -15.50
N ALA A 2 -17.80 -2.85 -16.21
CA ALA A 2 -16.94 -2.44 -17.30
C ALA A 2 -15.64 -1.76 -16.81
N PHE A 3 -14.60 -1.77 -17.64
CA PHE A 3 -13.46 -0.86 -17.48
C PHE A 3 -13.93 0.60 -17.57
N PHE A 4 -13.22 1.50 -16.91
CA PHE A 4 -13.52 2.94 -16.96
C PHE A 4 -12.69 3.61 -18.05
N THR A 5 -13.14 4.78 -18.49
CA THR A 5 -12.38 5.65 -19.39
C THR A 5 -12.08 6.94 -18.66
N ALA A 6 -10.86 7.45 -18.80
CA ALA A 6 -10.49 8.76 -18.28
C ALA A 6 -9.67 9.52 -19.33
N ALA A 7 -9.97 10.79 -19.54
CA ALA A 7 -9.29 11.64 -20.50
C ALA A 7 -7.93 12.16 -19.99
N SER A 8 -7.70 12.10 -18.67
CA SER A 8 -6.47 12.53 -18.02
C SER A 8 -6.31 11.87 -16.63
N LYS A 9 -5.14 12.00 -16.01
CA LYS A 9 -4.96 11.61 -14.60
C LYS A 9 -5.90 12.36 -13.65
N ALA A 10 -6.19 13.64 -13.92
CA ALA A 10 -7.11 14.42 -13.09
C ALA A 10 -8.56 13.89 -13.18
N ASP A 11 -9.00 13.52 -14.39
CA ASP A 11 -10.31 12.87 -14.60
C ASP A 11 -10.38 11.51 -13.88
N PHE A 12 -9.32 10.69 -13.99
CA PHE A 12 -9.21 9.46 -13.21
C PHE A 12 -9.35 9.70 -11.70
N GLN A 13 -8.60 10.67 -11.14
CA GLN A 13 -8.66 10.97 -9.72
C GLN A 13 -10.07 11.41 -9.29
N HIS A 14 -10.75 12.22 -10.11
CA HIS A 14 -12.12 12.62 -9.84
C HIS A 14 -13.09 11.43 -9.81
N GLN A 15 -12.98 10.52 -10.79
CA GLN A 15 -13.80 9.30 -10.83
C GLN A 15 -13.52 8.36 -9.65
N LEU A 16 -12.24 8.21 -9.27
CA LEU A 16 -11.84 7.40 -8.13
C LEU A 16 -12.35 8.00 -6.82
N GLN A 17 -12.23 9.32 -6.63
CA GLN A 17 -12.76 10.01 -5.45
C GLN A 17 -14.28 9.82 -5.32
N ALA A 18 -15.02 9.89 -6.43
CA ALA A 18 -16.46 9.64 -6.44
C ALA A 18 -16.81 8.19 -6.05
N ALA A 19 -16.01 7.21 -6.44
CA ALA A 19 -16.16 5.82 -6.02
C ALA A 19 -15.84 5.64 -4.52
N LEU A 20 -14.75 6.25 -4.04
CA LEU A 20 -14.33 6.18 -2.64
C LEU A 20 -15.37 6.81 -1.71
N ALA A 21 -15.97 7.93 -2.10
CA ALA A 21 -17.00 8.64 -1.33
C ALA A 21 -18.23 7.79 -1.00
N GLN A 22 -18.46 6.68 -1.70
CA GLN A 22 -19.56 5.74 -1.41
C GLN A 22 -19.26 4.83 -0.21
N HIS A 23 -18.00 4.76 0.23
CA HIS A 23 -17.52 3.80 1.22
C HIS A 23 -16.91 4.43 2.48
N ILE A 24 -16.69 5.75 2.48
CA ILE A 24 -16.07 6.49 3.59
C ILE A 24 -16.91 7.71 3.94
N SER A 25 -16.70 8.26 5.14
CA SER A 25 -17.39 9.48 5.57
C SER A 25 -16.88 10.71 4.82
N GLU A 26 -17.72 11.75 4.73
CA GLU A 26 -17.34 13.04 4.13
C GLU A 26 -16.15 13.68 4.85
N GLN A 27 -15.99 13.44 6.16
CA GLN A 27 -14.85 13.95 6.93
C GLN A 27 -13.53 13.27 6.56
N ALA A 28 -13.55 11.98 6.22
CA ALA A 28 -12.35 11.23 5.87
C ALA A 28 -11.95 11.42 4.39
N LEU A 29 -12.92 11.75 3.52
CA LEU A 29 -12.73 11.82 2.07
C LEU A 29 -11.54 12.68 1.61
N PRO A 30 -11.28 13.89 2.15
CA PRO A 30 -10.14 14.70 1.71
C PRO A 30 -8.79 14.01 1.94
N GLN A 31 -8.63 13.33 3.08
CA GLN A 31 -7.41 12.61 3.43
C GLN A 31 -7.21 11.35 2.58
N VAL A 32 -8.29 10.60 2.34
CA VAL A 32 -8.26 9.42 1.46
C VAL A 32 -8.04 9.81 0.00
N ALA A 33 -8.58 10.94 -0.46
CA ALA A 33 -8.34 11.46 -1.81
C ALA A 33 -6.87 11.87 -1.99
N LEU A 34 -6.30 12.61 -1.03
CA LEU A 34 -4.87 12.94 -1.03
C LEU A 34 -4.01 11.67 -1.03
N PHE A 35 -4.40 10.65 -0.27
CA PHE A 35 -3.74 9.35 -0.30
C PHE A 35 -3.80 8.70 -1.67
N ALA A 36 -4.98 8.63 -2.29
CA ALA A 36 -5.17 8.02 -3.61
C ALA A 36 -4.33 8.73 -4.70
N GLU A 37 -4.20 10.04 -4.62
CA GLU A 37 -3.30 10.82 -5.48
C GLU A 37 -1.84 10.41 -5.32
N GLN A 38 -1.36 10.27 -4.09
CA GLN A 38 0.01 9.85 -3.79
C GLN A 38 0.26 8.38 -4.12
N PHE A 39 -0.73 7.52 -3.91
CA PHE A 39 -0.66 6.07 -4.11
C PHE A 39 -0.54 5.71 -5.60
N PHE A 40 -1.31 6.38 -6.45
CA PHE A 40 -1.26 6.19 -7.91
C PHE A 40 -0.38 7.21 -8.64
N GLY A 41 0.34 8.07 -7.92
CA GLY A 41 1.07 9.20 -8.49
C GLY A 41 2.07 8.81 -9.60
N ILE A 42 2.73 7.65 -9.46
CA ILE A 42 3.72 7.15 -10.41
C ILE A 42 3.14 6.30 -11.54
N ILE A 43 1.90 5.82 -11.41
CA ILE A 43 1.30 4.90 -12.38
C ILE A 43 0.80 5.68 -13.61
N SER A 44 1.01 5.14 -14.80
CA SER A 44 0.52 5.77 -16.03
C SER A 44 -1.00 5.67 -16.15
N LEU A 45 -1.63 6.60 -16.87
CA LEU A 45 -3.07 6.53 -17.12
C LEU A 45 -3.46 5.27 -17.92
N ASP A 46 -2.62 4.88 -18.87
CA ASP A 46 -2.83 3.68 -19.70
C ASP A 46 -2.87 2.41 -18.84
N GLU A 47 -1.99 2.31 -17.84
CA GLU A 47 -2.00 1.18 -16.90
C GLU A 47 -3.22 1.22 -15.97
N LEU A 48 -3.60 2.41 -15.47
CA LEU A 48 -4.79 2.56 -14.63
C LEU A 48 -6.07 2.15 -15.36
N THR A 49 -6.23 2.56 -16.62
CA THR A 49 -7.42 2.26 -17.44
C THR A 49 -7.52 0.79 -17.85
N GLN A 50 -6.44 0.02 -17.75
CA GLN A 50 -6.46 -1.45 -17.90
C GLN A 50 -7.01 -2.19 -16.67
N ARG A 51 -7.38 -1.46 -15.61
CA ARG A 51 -7.92 -2.01 -14.37
C ARG A 51 -9.36 -1.55 -14.16
N ARG A 52 -10.13 -2.30 -13.38
CA ARG A 52 -11.49 -1.89 -13.04
C ARG A 52 -11.43 -0.82 -11.96
N LEU A 53 -12.25 0.22 -12.11
CA LEU A 53 -12.32 1.30 -11.12
C LEU A 53 -12.70 0.78 -9.72
N SER A 54 -13.56 -0.25 -9.66
CA SER A 54 -13.93 -0.93 -8.40
C SER A 54 -12.72 -1.56 -7.70
N ASP A 55 -11.82 -2.16 -8.47
CA ASP A 55 -10.67 -2.88 -7.93
C ASP A 55 -9.60 -1.86 -7.48
N LEU A 56 -9.45 -0.75 -8.21
CA LEU A 56 -8.62 0.39 -7.80
C LEU A 56 -9.14 1.04 -6.51
N ALA A 57 -10.46 1.25 -6.40
CA ALA A 57 -11.06 1.76 -5.17
C ALA A 57 -10.88 0.77 -4.00
N GLY A 58 -11.06 -0.53 -4.26
CA GLY A 58 -10.88 -1.59 -3.29
C GLY A 58 -9.46 -1.66 -2.72
N CYS A 59 -8.45 -1.69 -3.58
CA CYS A 59 -7.06 -1.71 -3.13
C CYS A 59 -6.66 -0.41 -2.42
N THR A 60 -7.17 0.75 -2.87
CA THR A 60 -6.97 2.03 -2.19
C THR A 60 -7.51 2.01 -0.77
N LEU A 61 -8.76 1.56 -0.58
CA LEU A 61 -9.37 1.48 0.75
C LEU A 61 -8.66 0.46 1.64
N SER A 62 -8.18 -0.64 1.08
CA SER A 62 -7.43 -1.63 1.85
C SER A 62 -6.09 -1.07 2.34
N ALA A 63 -5.33 -0.45 1.45
CA ALA A 63 -4.07 0.20 1.80
C ALA A 63 -4.26 1.38 2.77
N TRP A 64 -5.36 2.13 2.62
CA TRP A 64 -5.72 3.18 3.59
C TRP A 64 -5.98 2.61 4.99
N ARG A 65 -6.72 1.50 5.11
CA ARG A 65 -6.95 0.83 6.40
C ARG A 65 -5.66 0.32 7.05
N LEU A 66 -4.65 -0.04 6.26
CA LEU A 66 -3.33 -0.38 6.78
C LEU A 66 -2.66 0.85 7.42
N LEU A 67 -2.82 2.03 6.82
CA LEU A 67 -2.23 3.28 7.31
C LEU A 67 -2.89 3.81 8.59
N GLU A 68 -4.17 3.53 8.81
CA GLU A 68 -4.95 4.05 9.95
C GLU A 68 -4.28 3.81 11.30
N ARG A 69 -3.54 2.69 11.45
CA ARG A 69 -2.76 2.41 12.64
C ARG A 69 -1.48 1.66 12.31
N PHE A 70 -0.34 2.26 12.67
CA PHE A 70 0.97 1.70 12.42
C PHE A 70 1.91 2.00 13.60
N GLU A 71 2.54 0.96 14.11
CA GLU A 71 3.57 1.05 15.13
C GLU A 71 4.93 1.13 14.44
N HIS A 72 5.52 2.32 14.39
CA HIS A 72 6.73 2.61 13.60
C HIS A 72 7.94 1.70 13.90
N ALA A 73 7.94 1.03 15.06
CA ALA A 73 8.96 0.07 15.45
C ALA A 73 8.84 -1.31 14.75
N HIS A 74 7.72 -1.65 14.14
CA HIS A 74 7.54 -2.97 13.56
C HIS A 74 7.06 -2.87 12.12
N PRO A 75 7.64 -3.65 11.18
CA PRO A 75 7.06 -3.78 9.85
C PRO A 75 5.64 -4.31 9.98
N GLN A 76 4.73 -3.82 9.15
CA GLN A 76 3.38 -4.36 9.06
C GLN A 76 3.16 -4.93 7.67
N VAL A 77 2.83 -6.21 7.60
CA VAL A 77 2.60 -6.92 6.34
C VAL A 77 1.21 -7.55 6.33
N ARG A 78 0.50 -7.41 5.22
CA ARG A 78 -0.72 -8.17 4.93
C ARG A 78 -0.56 -8.94 3.64
N VAL A 79 -0.90 -10.22 3.66
CA VAL A 79 -0.92 -11.09 2.48
C VAL A 79 -2.26 -11.79 2.42
N TYR A 80 -3.03 -11.55 1.37
CA TYR A 80 -4.38 -12.10 1.25
C TYR A 80 -4.82 -12.22 -0.21
N ASN A 81 -5.78 -13.10 -0.45
CA ASN A 81 -6.47 -13.19 -1.73
C ASN A 81 -7.72 -12.29 -1.65
N PRO A 82 -7.77 -11.16 -2.38
CA PRO A 82 -8.96 -10.30 -2.35
C PRO A 82 -10.17 -11.06 -2.89
N ASP A 83 -11.22 -11.07 -2.08
CA ASP A 83 -12.52 -11.66 -2.38
C ASP A 83 -13.64 -10.69 -1.99
N TYR A 84 -14.70 -10.67 -2.80
CA TYR A 84 -15.73 -9.65 -2.70
C TYR A 84 -16.48 -9.69 -1.36
N GLU A 85 -16.76 -10.88 -0.83
CA GLU A 85 -17.53 -11.05 0.40
C GLU A 85 -16.82 -10.48 1.62
N ARG A 86 -15.50 -10.70 1.72
CA ARG A 86 -14.72 -10.26 2.89
C ARG A 86 -14.11 -8.89 2.73
N HIS A 87 -13.73 -8.52 1.51
CA HIS A 87 -12.91 -7.33 1.25
C HIS A 87 -13.67 -6.22 0.52
N GLY A 88 -14.81 -6.53 -0.11
CA GLY A 88 -15.57 -5.59 -0.94
C GLY A 88 -15.00 -5.38 -2.34
N TRP A 89 -13.93 -6.11 -2.69
CA TRP A 89 -13.28 -6.09 -4.01
C TRP A 89 -12.62 -7.45 -4.27
N GLN A 90 -12.21 -7.70 -5.51
CA GLN A 90 -11.61 -8.98 -5.89
C GLN A 90 -10.39 -8.77 -6.79
N SER A 91 -9.47 -9.73 -6.74
CA SER A 91 -8.37 -9.84 -7.69
C SER A 91 -8.17 -11.32 -8.04
N THR A 92 -7.64 -11.57 -9.24
CA THR A 92 -7.15 -12.90 -9.62
C THR A 92 -5.84 -13.23 -8.91
N HIS A 93 -5.12 -12.23 -8.40
CA HIS A 93 -3.83 -12.32 -7.73
C HIS A 93 -3.95 -12.38 -6.20
N THR A 94 -2.84 -12.68 -5.53
CA THR A 94 -2.66 -12.41 -4.10
C THR A 94 -2.16 -10.98 -3.93
N ALA A 95 -2.81 -10.21 -3.07
CA ALA A 95 -2.36 -8.89 -2.67
C ALA A 95 -1.36 -8.99 -1.51
N VAL A 96 -0.26 -8.25 -1.62
CA VAL A 96 0.72 -8.04 -0.55
C VAL A 96 0.77 -6.55 -0.26
N GLU A 97 0.46 -6.16 0.96
CA GLU A 97 0.56 -4.79 1.44
C GLU A 97 1.65 -4.74 2.51
N VAL A 98 2.56 -3.78 2.39
CA VAL A 98 3.64 -3.56 3.35
C VAL A 98 3.62 -2.10 3.77
N LEU A 99 3.63 -1.86 5.08
CA LEU A 99 3.88 -0.56 5.66
C LEU A 99 5.12 -0.65 6.56
N HIS A 100 6.04 0.28 6.33
CA HIS A 100 7.33 0.32 7.01
C HIS A 100 7.76 1.77 7.25
N HIS A 101 8.58 2.01 8.26
CA HIS A 101 9.30 3.29 8.31
C HIS A 101 10.25 3.42 7.12
N ASP A 102 10.39 4.61 6.55
CA ASP A 102 11.15 4.76 5.31
C ASP A 102 12.64 4.47 5.51
N LEU A 103 13.11 3.36 4.92
CA LEU A 103 14.51 2.91 4.93
C LEU A 103 14.99 2.51 3.53
N PRO A 104 16.31 2.56 3.29
CA PRO A 104 16.92 1.93 2.12
C PRO A 104 16.62 0.43 2.02
N PHE A 105 16.71 -0.10 0.79
CA PHE A 105 16.64 -1.54 0.46
C PHE A 105 15.32 -2.26 0.70
N LEU A 106 14.28 -1.61 1.22
CA LEU A 106 13.00 -2.26 1.52
C LEU A 106 12.36 -2.90 0.28
N VAL A 107 12.21 -2.14 -0.80
CA VAL A 107 11.58 -2.62 -2.04
C VAL A 107 12.35 -3.79 -2.66
N ASP A 108 13.68 -3.67 -2.73
CA ASP A 108 14.54 -4.71 -3.29
C ASP A 108 14.54 -5.97 -2.44
N SER A 109 14.45 -5.84 -1.11
CA SER A 109 14.37 -6.98 -0.20
C SER A 109 13.06 -7.74 -0.35
N VAL A 110 11.92 -7.03 -0.42
CA VAL A 110 10.60 -7.63 -0.69
C VAL A 110 10.59 -8.34 -2.04
N ARG A 111 11.10 -7.70 -3.11
CA ARG A 111 11.22 -8.30 -4.43
C ARG A 111 12.08 -9.56 -4.41
N THR A 112 13.23 -9.50 -3.75
CA THR A 112 14.16 -10.63 -3.65
C THR A 112 13.53 -11.80 -2.93
N GLU A 113 12.81 -11.56 -1.84
CA GLU A 113 12.14 -12.60 -1.07
C GLU A 113 11.00 -13.28 -1.85
N LEU A 114 10.20 -12.48 -2.56
CA LEU A 114 9.14 -13.00 -3.43
C LEU A 114 9.72 -13.86 -4.57
N ASN A 115 10.75 -13.37 -5.24
CA ASN A 115 11.43 -14.08 -6.32
C ASN A 115 12.09 -15.38 -5.82
N ARG A 116 12.72 -15.36 -4.63
CA ARG A 116 13.35 -16.53 -3.99
C ARG A 116 12.35 -17.67 -3.78
N ARG A 117 11.08 -17.33 -3.52
CA ARG A 117 9.98 -18.28 -3.34
C ARG A 117 9.27 -18.67 -4.65
N GLY A 118 9.68 -18.08 -5.77
CA GLY A 118 9.11 -18.37 -7.08
C GLY A 118 7.80 -17.63 -7.38
N TYR A 119 7.47 -16.56 -6.64
CA TYR A 119 6.31 -15.72 -6.95
C TYR A 119 6.66 -14.68 -8.01
N SER A 120 5.90 -14.64 -9.10
CA SER A 120 5.96 -13.56 -10.09
C SER A 120 5.23 -12.33 -9.56
N ILE A 121 5.81 -11.15 -9.74
CA ILE A 121 5.19 -9.87 -9.39
C ILE A 121 4.50 -9.30 -10.64
N HIS A 122 3.17 -9.19 -10.58
CA HIS A 122 2.32 -8.65 -11.66
C HIS A 122 2.11 -7.15 -11.54
N THR A 123 2.12 -6.63 -10.32
CA THR A 123 2.01 -5.20 -10.02
C THR A 123 2.82 -4.90 -8.79
N LEU A 124 3.51 -3.75 -8.79
CA LEU A 124 4.20 -3.23 -7.63
C LEU A 124 4.09 -1.71 -7.64
N GLN A 125 3.44 -1.20 -6.61
CA GLN A 125 3.22 0.22 -6.37
C GLN A 125 3.92 0.56 -5.06
N THR A 126 4.71 1.62 -5.07
CA THR A 126 5.41 2.08 -3.87
C THR A 126 5.29 3.58 -3.75
N THR A 127 5.04 4.05 -2.54
CA THR A 127 4.99 5.48 -2.25
C THR A 127 5.54 5.74 -0.86
N VAL A 128 6.29 6.82 -0.71
CA VAL A 128 6.75 7.31 0.59
C VAL A 128 5.77 8.40 1.01
N LEU A 129 5.15 8.18 2.16
CA LEU A 129 4.12 9.03 2.74
C LEU A 129 4.72 9.83 3.88
N SER A 130 4.40 11.12 3.93
CA SER A 130 4.72 12.00 5.05
C SER A 130 3.49 12.09 5.95
N VAL A 131 3.61 11.67 7.21
CA VAL A 131 2.46 11.55 8.12
C VAL A 131 2.72 12.15 9.49
N ARG A 132 1.66 12.53 10.20
CA ARG A 132 1.66 12.74 11.66
C ARG A 132 0.87 11.62 12.31
N ARG A 133 1.42 11.07 13.39
CA ARG A 133 0.78 10.01 14.18
C ARG A 133 0.63 10.41 15.64
N GLY A 134 -0.38 9.85 16.27
CA GLY A 134 -0.55 9.96 17.71
C GLY A 134 0.24 8.88 18.45
N ALA A 135 0.19 8.94 19.78
CA ALA A 135 1.05 8.13 20.64
C ALA A 135 0.79 6.61 20.56
N ALA A 136 -0.40 6.19 20.10
CA ALA A 136 -0.76 4.79 19.95
C ALA A 136 -0.65 4.28 18.49
N GLY A 137 0.01 5.07 17.63
CA GLY A 137 0.26 4.76 16.22
C GLY A 137 -0.91 5.12 15.29
N GLU A 138 -1.97 5.74 15.81
CA GLU A 138 -3.10 6.21 15.00
C GLU A 138 -2.66 7.30 14.01
N LEU A 139 -3.14 7.22 12.78
CA LEU A 139 -2.92 8.25 11.78
C LEU A 139 -3.72 9.50 12.16
N LEU A 140 -3.03 10.61 12.42
CA LEU A 140 -3.67 11.90 12.67
C LEU A 140 -3.85 12.69 11.37
N GLU A 141 -2.83 12.65 10.51
CA GLU A 141 -2.82 13.41 9.27
C GLU A 141 -1.84 12.80 8.26
N LEU A 142 -2.30 12.63 7.02
CA LEU A 142 -1.47 12.49 5.84
C LEU A 142 -1.16 13.89 5.28
N LEU A 143 0.13 14.16 5.07
CA LEU A 143 0.64 15.43 4.58
C LEU A 143 0.93 15.37 3.07
N PRO A 144 1.12 16.53 2.40
CA PRO A 144 1.66 16.56 1.05
C PRO A 144 2.98 15.80 0.97
N LYS A 145 3.18 15.08 -0.14
CA LYS A 145 4.39 14.28 -0.37
C LYS A 145 5.68 15.08 -0.18
N GLY A 146 6.62 14.52 0.59
CA GLY A 146 7.93 15.13 0.84
C GLY A 146 7.91 16.25 1.88
N THR A 147 6.81 16.42 2.60
CA THR A 147 6.76 17.31 3.77
C THR A 147 7.75 16.82 4.82
N THR A 148 8.52 17.74 5.40
CA THR A 148 9.45 17.49 6.50
C THR A 148 9.18 18.47 7.64
N GLY A 149 9.56 18.11 8.86
CA GLY A 149 9.37 18.98 10.03
C GLY A 149 9.27 18.20 11.32
N GLU A 150 8.98 18.93 12.41
CA GLU A 150 8.73 18.36 13.72
C GLU A 150 7.46 17.47 13.69
N ASP A 151 7.57 16.30 14.31
CA ASP A 151 6.55 15.24 14.36
C ASP A 151 6.13 14.65 13.01
N VAL A 152 6.86 14.92 11.93
CA VAL A 152 6.62 14.33 10.61
C VAL A 152 7.43 13.05 10.45
N LEU A 153 6.74 11.94 10.24
CA LEU A 153 7.32 10.64 9.97
C LEU A 153 7.27 10.33 8.46
N GLN A 154 8.28 9.62 7.96
CA GLN A 154 8.28 9.09 6.60
C GLN A 154 8.01 7.59 6.65
N GLU A 155 7.06 7.13 5.85
CA GLU A 155 6.63 5.74 5.81
C GLU A 155 6.59 5.23 4.38
N SER A 156 7.28 4.13 4.12
CA SER A 156 7.18 3.43 2.84
C SER A 156 5.95 2.54 2.86
N LEU A 157 5.00 2.84 1.97
CA LEU A 157 3.90 1.94 1.64
C LEU A 157 4.24 1.21 0.34
N MET A 158 4.04 -0.10 0.34
CA MET A 158 4.12 -0.94 -0.86
C MET A 158 2.83 -1.74 -1.02
N TYR A 159 2.34 -1.80 -2.25
CA TYR A 159 1.25 -2.67 -2.66
C TYR A 159 1.72 -3.50 -3.84
N LEU A 160 1.61 -4.82 -3.72
CA LEU A 160 1.99 -5.76 -4.76
C LEU A 160 0.85 -6.71 -5.08
N GLU A 161 0.78 -7.11 -6.35
CA GLU A 161 0.01 -8.28 -6.76
C GLU A 161 0.96 -9.34 -7.28
N ILE A 162 0.86 -10.54 -6.71
CA ILE A 162 1.69 -11.69 -7.05
C ILE A 162 0.85 -12.88 -7.51
N ASP A 163 1.50 -13.93 -8.00
CA ASP A 163 0.83 -15.20 -8.30
C ASP A 163 -0.06 -15.64 -7.13
N ARG A 164 -1.27 -16.11 -7.45
CA ARG A 164 -2.28 -16.44 -6.44
C ARG A 164 -1.81 -17.60 -5.57
N CYS A 165 -1.65 -17.36 -4.27
CA CYS A 165 -1.43 -18.42 -3.28
C CYS A 165 -2.66 -19.32 -3.19
N ALA A 166 -2.44 -20.63 -3.10
CA ALA A 166 -3.50 -21.63 -3.20
C ALA A 166 -4.33 -21.75 -1.92
N ASN A 167 -3.73 -21.46 -0.75
CA ASN A 167 -4.35 -21.67 0.54
C ASN A 167 -3.87 -20.68 1.61
N VAL A 168 -4.58 -20.63 2.73
CA VAL A 168 -4.29 -19.72 3.85
C VAL A 168 -2.93 -20.01 4.51
N SER A 169 -2.46 -21.26 4.48
CA SER A 169 -1.14 -21.61 5.04
C SER A 169 -0.02 -20.93 4.26
N GLU A 170 -0.08 -20.91 2.93
CA GLU A 170 0.87 -20.20 2.07
C GLU A 170 0.86 -18.70 2.32
N LEU A 171 -0.33 -18.09 2.41
CA LEU A 171 -0.48 -16.65 2.73
C LEU A 171 0.21 -16.32 4.07
N ASN A 172 -0.04 -17.11 5.12
CA ASN A 172 0.54 -16.91 6.44
C ASN A 172 2.05 -17.16 6.49
N VAL A 173 2.57 -18.11 5.71
CA VAL A 173 4.01 -18.33 5.58
C VAL A 173 4.63 -17.11 4.90
N LEU A 174 4.07 -16.67 3.78
CA LEU A 174 4.62 -15.53 3.05
C LEU A 174 4.60 -14.24 3.87
N ALA A 175 3.52 -13.95 4.59
CA ALA A 175 3.42 -12.78 5.45
C ALA A 175 4.55 -12.74 6.50
N ARG A 176 4.72 -13.83 7.25
CA ARG A 176 5.76 -13.92 8.31
C ARG A 176 7.17 -13.76 7.78
N GLU A 177 7.44 -14.28 6.59
CA GLU A 177 8.77 -14.27 6.00
C GLU A 177 9.12 -12.88 5.45
N LEU A 178 8.13 -12.18 4.89
CA LEU A 178 8.27 -10.77 4.53
C LEU A 178 8.48 -9.91 5.78
N GLU A 179 7.72 -10.13 6.86
CA GLU A 179 7.93 -9.44 8.14
C GLU A 179 9.34 -9.65 8.69
N GLN A 180 9.83 -10.90 8.63
CA GLN A 180 11.18 -11.23 9.08
C GLN A 180 12.25 -10.49 8.25
N VAL A 181 12.18 -10.57 6.91
CA VAL A 181 13.14 -9.91 6.02
C VAL A 181 13.13 -8.38 6.24
N LEU A 182 11.96 -7.77 6.41
CA LEU A 182 11.85 -6.34 6.69
C LEU A 182 12.43 -5.97 8.07
N GLY A 183 12.22 -6.82 9.07
CA GLY A 183 12.85 -6.68 10.39
C GLY A 183 14.38 -6.78 10.32
N GLU A 184 14.92 -7.67 9.49
CA GLU A 184 16.36 -7.80 9.24
C GLU A 184 16.93 -6.56 8.54
N VAL A 185 16.23 -5.99 7.55
CA VAL A 185 16.62 -4.72 6.91
C VAL A 185 16.71 -3.60 7.93
N ARG A 186 15.70 -3.47 8.80
CA ARG A 186 15.73 -2.49 9.90
C ARG A 186 16.95 -2.69 10.80
N ALA A 187 17.15 -3.90 11.30
CA ALA A 187 18.24 -4.20 12.22
C ALA A 187 19.62 -3.95 11.58
N ALA A 188 19.76 -4.24 10.28
CA ALA A 188 20.96 -3.93 9.53
C ALA A 188 21.17 -2.42 9.45
N VAL A 189 20.19 -1.65 8.98
CA VAL A 189 20.34 -0.19 8.81
C VAL A 189 20.57 0.53 10.14
N GLU A 190 19.86 0.16 11.21
CA GLU A 190 20.05 0.76 12.54
C GLU A 190 21.39 0.34 13.18
N GLY A 191 21.88 -0.87 12.89
CA GLY A 191 23.17 -1.36 13.37
C GLY A 191 24.38 -0.66 12.73
N PHE A 192 24.20 -0.13 11.51
CA PHE A 192 25.16 0.76 10.85
C PHE A 192 24.77 2.22 11.11
N GLY A 193 25.08 2.73 12.31
CA GLY A 193 24.97 4.16 12.60
C GLY A 193 25.69 5.02 11.54
N PRO A 194 25.32 6.30 11.38
CA PRO A 194 25.92 7.15 10.35
C PRO A 194 27.45 7.14 10.50
N MET A 195 28.15 6.78 9.43
CA MET A 195 29.61 6.97 9.33
C MET A 195 29.98 8.44 9.38
#